data_AF-A0A7K3SAK2-F1
#
_entry.id   AF-A0A7K3SAK2-F1
#
_cell.length_a   1.000
_cell.length_b   1.000
_cell.length_c   1.000
_cell.angle_alpha   90.00
_cell.angle_beta   90.00
_cell.angle_gamma   90.00
#
_symmetry.space_group_name_H-M   'P 1'
#
loop_
_entity.id
_entity.type
_entity.pdbx_description
1 polymer ?
#
loop_
_entity_poly.entity_id
_entity_poly.type
_entity_poly.pdbx_seq_one_letter_code
_entity_poly.pdbx_strand_id
1 'polypeptide(L)'
;ASGPVPALRSEGGWLDVDGRAGLVIRGGRGPLAVYGDTIVLAEGGGTGPLLVEGHCGVSADGLRELARRPVPTAGDEKVRAAVTDGHLSLFNLSDRAARTPVTLVQEGRRREVYEGEQVVTRDGLRYEARLEAASALLLPPRFTLVPLSGRSLPNGLRVEVVDAATVRLTGPVCRVRVEAQG
;
A
#
# COMPACT_ATOMS: atom_id res chain seq x y z
N ALA A 1 -37.17 16.79 -2.17
CA ALA A 1 -36.82 16.72 -3.61
C ALA A 1 -35.80 15.59 -3.79
N SER A 2 -35.98 14.68 -4.74
CA SER A 2 -34.93 13.71 -5.07
C SER A 2 -33.87 14.41 -5.92
N GLY A 3 -32.64 14.45 -5.44
CA GLY A 3 -31.50 15.00 -6.19
C GLY A 3 -31.22 14.22 -7.48
N PRO A 4 -30.20 14.62 -8.26
CA PRO A 4 -29.83 13.94 -9.49
C PRO A 4 -29.51 12.45 -9.24
N VAL A 5 -29.93 11.58 -10.16
CA VAL A 5 -29.65 10.14 -10.11
C VAL A 5 -28.29 9.87 -10.77
N PRO A 6 -27.36 9.15 -10.11
CA PRO A 6 -26.06 8.86 -10.69
C PRO A 6 -26.15 7.89 -11.86
N ALA A 7 -25.25 8.04 -12.84
CA ALA A 7 -25.12 7.15 -13.99
C ALA A 7 -24.55 5.78 -13.58
N LEU A 8 -23.71 5.74 -12.56
CA LEU A 8 -23.15 4.53 -11.98
C LEU A 8 -22.97 4.69 -10.47
N ARG A 9 -23.23 3.62 -9.72
CA ARG A 9 -22.85 3.50 -8.31
C ARG A 9 -21.96 2.27 -8.11
N SER A 10 -20.85 2.44 -7.40
CA SER A 10 -19.99 1.35 -6.94
C SER A 10 -19.93 1.32 -5.42
N GLU A 11 -20.30 0.20 -4.83
CA GLU A 11 -20.32 0.02 -3.38
C GLU A 11 -19.03 -0.62 -2.85
N GLY A 12 -18.14 -1.06 -3.74
CA GLY A 12 -16.94 -1.83 -3.37
C GLY A 12 -15.68 -1.01 -3.14
N GLY A 13 -15.74 0.33 -3.26
CA GLY A 13 -14.55 1.18 -3.18
C GLY A 13 -13.60 1.02 -4.39
N TRP A 14 -14.13 0.65 -5.55
CA TRP A 14 -13.38 0.59 -6.81
C TRP A 14 -14.25 0.99 -7.98
N LEU A 15 -13.65 1.38 -9.10
CA LEU A 15 -14.33 1.79 -10.31
C LEU A 15 -13.55 1.31 -11.54
N ASP A 16 -14.24 0.64 -12.45
CA ASP A 16 -13.71 0.35 -13.79
C ASP A 16 -14.08 1.47 -14.76
N VAL A 17 -13.14 1.87 -15.61
CA VAL A 17 -13.30 2.90 -16.64
C VAL A 17 -13.10 2.24 -18.00
N ASP A 18 -14.21 1.76 -18.57
CA ASP A 18 -14.30 1.10 -19.87
C ASP A 18 -13.27 -0.04 -20.09
N GLY A 19 -12.87 -0.76 -19.04
CA GLY A 19 -11.82 -1.79 -19.09
C GLY A 19 -10.40 -1.28 -19.43
N ARG A 20 -10.18 0.03 -19.49
CA ARG A 20 -8.87 0.64 -19.83
C ARG A 20 -8.12 1.11 -18.60
N ALA A 21 -8.84 1.70 -17.65
CA ALA A 21 -8.31 2.16 -16.39
C ALA A 21 -9.21 1.73 -15.25
N GLY A 22 -8.63 1.60 -14.05
CA GLY A 22 -9.35 1.26 -12.85
C GLY A 22 -8.89 2.11 -11.69
N LEU A 23 -9.80 2.41 -10.77
CA LEU A 23 -9.52 3.10 -9.52
C LEU A 23 -9.85 2.19 -8.36
N VAL A 24 -9.00 2.15 -7.35
CA VAL A 24 -9.30 1.57 -6.04
C VAL A 24 -9.16 2.68 -5.01
N ILE A 25 -10.15 2.82 -4.13
CA ILE A 25 -10.25 3.93 -3.19
C ILE A 25 -10.18 3.40 -1.77
N ARG A 26 -9.25 3.94 -0.99
CA ARG A 26 -9.00 3.56 0.39
C ARG A 26 -9.41 4.68 1.35
N GLY A 27 -9.88 4.30 2.53
CA GLY A 27 -10.20 5.24 3.62
C GLY A 27 -11.57 5.92 3.56
N GLY A 28 -12.31 5.79 2.44
CA GLY A 28 -13.71 6.21 2.32
C GLY A 28 -14.68 5.03 2.57
N ARG A 29 -15.69 5.22 3.41
CA ARG A 29 -16.76 4.22 3.64
C ARG A 29 -18.03 4.47 2.82
N GLY A 30 -17.97 5.39 1.85
CA GLY A 30 -19.11 5.75 1.00
C GLY A 30 -19.05 5.05 -0.36
N PRO A 31 -20.19 4.69 -0.97
CA PRO A 31 -20.21 4.25 -2.35
C PRO A 31 -19.68 5.36 -3.27
N LEU A 32 -19.06 5.00 -4.38
CA LEU A 32 -18.70 5.94 -5.43
C LEU A 32 -19.90 6.17 -6.33
N ALA A 33 -20.13 7.42 -6.71
CA ALA A 33 -21.17 7.80 -7.64
C ALA A 33 -20.54 8.57 -8.81
N VAL A 34 -20.95 8.22 -10.03
CA VAL A 34 -20.53 8.93 -11.25
C VAL A 34 -21.69 9.78 -11.75
N TYR A 35 -21.43 11.08 -11.90
CA TYR A 35 -22.35 12.06 -12.45
C TYR A 35 -21.71 12.71 -13.68
N GLY A 36 -22.13 12.28 -14.87
CA GLY A 36 -21.50 12.75 -16.12
C GLY A 36 -20.02 12.41 -16.15
N ASP A 37 -19.17 13.43 -16.11
CA ASP A 37 -17.71 13.36 -16.12
C ASP A 37 -17.08 13.41 -14.72
N THR A 38 -17.89 13.49 -13.66
CA THR A 38 -17.41 13.67 -12.29
C THR A 38 -17.63 12.40 -11.46
N ILE A 39 -16.57 11.93 -10.80
CA ILE A 39 -16.64 10.87 -9.79
C ILE A 39 -16.68 11.53 -8.41
N VAL A 40 -17.71 11.25 -7.63
CA VAL A 40 -17.84 11.73 -6.24
C VAL A 40 -17.96 10.55 -5.29
N LEU A 41 -17.50 10.74 -4.05
CA LEU A 41 -17.97 9.91 -2.95
C LEU A 41 -19.44 10.26 -2.71
N ALA A 42 -20.31 9.24 -2.70
CA ALA A 42 -21.70 9.43 -2.35
C ALA A 42 -21.82 9.95 -0.91
N GLU A 43 -22.94 10.65 -0.64
CA GLU A 43 -23.20 11.29 0.65
C GLU A 43 -23.03 10.31 1.82
N GLY A 44 -22.36 10.78 2.88
CA GLY A 44 -21.98 9.97 4.05
C GLY A 44 -20.50 9.53 4.07
N GLY A 45 -19.72 9.88 3.06
CA GLY A 45 -18.25 9.74 3.07
C GLY A 45 -17.60 10.63 4.14
N GLY A 46 -16.71 10.07 4.95
CA GLY A 46 -16.00 10.83 5.99
C GLY A 46 -15.19 11.99 5.42
N THR A 47 -15.01 13.05 6.20
CA THR A 47 -14.28 14.29 5.83
C THR A 47 -12.75 14.12 5.82
N GLY A 48 -12.26 12.90 5.93
CA GLY A 48 -10.84 12.59 5.97
C GLY A 48 -10.21 12.56 4.58
N PRO A 49 -8.87 12.63 4.50
CA PRO A 49 -8.15 12.49 3.24
C PRO A 49 -8.38 11.10 2.63
N LEU A 50 -8.57 11.08 1.32
CA LEU A 50 -8.75 9.87 0.52
C LEU A 50 -7.43 9.45 -0.12
N LEU A 51 -7.26 8.14 -0.27
CA LEU A 51 -6.20 7.59 -1.09
C LEU A 51 -6.84 6.88 -2.29
N VAL A 52 -6.34 7.16 -3.48
CA VAL A 52 -6.81 6.58 -4.74
C VAL A 52 -5.62 5.91 -5.42
N GLU A 53 -5.76 4.62 -5.68
CA GLU A 53 -4.82 3.79 -6.45
C GLU A 53 -5.33 3.72 -7.89
N GLY A 54 -4.52 4.15 -8.85
CA GLY A 54 -4.82 4.03 -10.27
C GLY A 54 -4.19 2.77 -10.86
N HIS A 55 -4.97 2.01 -11.63
CA HIS A 55 -4.56 0.77 -12.27
C HIS A 55 -4.82 0.83 -13.77
N CYS A 56 -3.91 0.25 -14.56
CA CYS A 56 -4.04 0.20 -16.02
C CYS A 56 -4.34 -1.24 -16.46
N GLY A 57 -5.34 -1.43 -17.33
CA GLY A 57 -5.64 -2.73 -17.95
C GLY A 57 -6.08 -3.84 -16.98
N VAL A 58 -6.56 -3.49 -15.79
CA VAL A 58 -7.08 -4.46 -14.82
C VAL A 58 -8.58 -4.63 -15.03
N SER A 59 -9.06 -5.88 -15.06
CA SER A 59 -10.49 -6.17 -15.18
C SER A 59 -11.27 -5.74 -13.94
N ALA A 60 -12.59 -5.58 -14.08
CA ALA A 60 -13.47 -5.28 -12.94
C ALA A 60 -13.33 -6.31 -11.80
N ASP A 61 -13.17 -7.60 -12.10
CA ASP A 61 -12.92 -8.63 -11.08
C ASP A 61 -11.56 -8.46 -10.41
N GLY A 62 -10.52 -8.13 -11.17
CA GLY A 62 -9.21 -7.79 -10.60
C GLY A 62 -9.26 -6.56 -9.69
N LEU A 63 -10.02 -5.52 -10.06
CA LEU A 63 -10.22 -4.34 -9.21
C LEU A 63 -10.98 -4.68 -7.92
N ARG A 64 -11.98 -5.56 -7.98
CA ARG A 64 -12.67 -6.09 -6.79
C ARG A 64 -11.71 -6.80 -5.86
N GLU A 65 -10.80 -7.62 -6.40
CA GLU A 65 -9.78 -8.32 -5.61
C GLU A 65 -8.78 -7.34 -4.99
N LEU A 66 -8.29 -6.37 -5.77
CA LEU A 66 -7.38 -5.32 -5.29
C LEU A 66 -8.02 -4.50 -4.15
N ALA A 67 -9.30 -4.12 -4.28
CA ALA A 67 -10.04 -3.40 -3.24
C ALA A 67 -10.16 -4.19 -1.92
N ARG A 68 -10.11 -5.53 -1.97
CA ARG A 68 -10.15 -6.40 -0.79
C ARG A 68 -8.79 -6.66 -0.17
N ARG A 69 -7.69 -6.33 -0.87
CA ARG A 69 -6.34 -6.55 -0.34
C ARG A 69 -6.14 -5.75 0.95
N PRO A 70 -5.40 -6.31 1.93
CA PRO A 70 -5.03 -5.58 3.13
C PRO A 70 -4.29 -4.28 2.79
N VAL A 71 -4.68 -3.19 3.46
CA VAL A 71 -4.11 -1.86 3.23
C VAL A 71 -2.97 -1.63 4.22
N PRO A 72 -1.85 -1.03 3.79
CA PRO A 72 -0.83 -0.54 4.70
C PRO A 72 -1.40 0.36 5.79
N THR A 73 -0.92 0.21 7.02
CA THR A 73 -1.36 1.04 8.15
C THR A 73 -0.17 1.76 8.76
N ALA A 74 -0.18 3.09 8.67
CA ALA A 74 0.79 3.95 9.36
C ALA A 74 0.39 4.12 10.84
N GLY A 75 1.37 4.21 11.73
CA GLY A 75 1.14 4.51 13.14
C GLY A 75 0.77 5.97 13.41
N ASP A 76 1.05 6.88 12.47
CA ASP A 76 0.68 8.28 12.52
C ASP A 76 -0.53 8.51 11.62
N GLU A 77 -1.61 9.08 12.17
CA GLU A 77 -2.85 9.34 11.47
C GLU A 77 -2.74 10.40 10.36
N LYS A 78 -1.66 11.20 10.34
CA LYS A 78 -1.38 12.17 9.28
C LYS A 78 -0.60 11.56 8.12
N VAL A 79 -0.08 10.35 8.29
CA VAL A 79 0.61 9.61 7.23
C VAL A 79 -0.37 8.65 6.55
N ARG A 80 -0.33 8.62 5.22
CA ARG A 80 -1.05 7.64 4.40
C ARG A 80 -0.05 6.77 3.66
N ALA A 81 -0.40 5.52 3.49
CA ALA A 81 0.43 4.52 2.84
C ALA A 81 -0.42 3.66 1.91
N ALA A 82 0.15 3.29 0.76
CA ALA A 82 -0.44 2.34 -0.17
C ALA A 82 0.65 1.47 -0.81
N VAL A 83 0.29 0.25 -1.18
CA VAL A 83 1.13 -0.61 -2.02
C VAL A 83 0.37 -0.89 -3.30
N THR A 84 0.86 -0.35 -4.40
CA THR A 84 0.27 -0.46 -5.74
C THR A 84 1.29 -1.09 -6.66
N ASP A 85 0.96 -2.24 -7.24
CA ASP A 85 1.86 -3.00 -8.13
C ASP A 85 3.27 -3.18 -7.54
N GLY A 86 3.33 -3.54 -6.25
CA GLY A 86 4.56 -3.77 -5.49
C GLY A 86 5.27 -2.49 -5.02
N HIS A 87 4.87 -1.30 -5.45
CA HIS A 87 5.49 -0.04 -5.05
C HIS A 87 4.83 0.52 -3.79
N LEU A 88 5.64 0.88 -2.80
CA LEU A 88 5.18 1.52 -1.57
C LEU A 88 5.13 3.04 -1.78
N SER A 89 3.93 3.60 -1.72
CA SER A 89 3.71 5.05 -1.70
C SER A 89 3.41 5.51 -0.28
N LEU A 90 4.07 6.59 0.15
CA LEU A 90 3.91 7.20 1.46
C LEU A 90 3.63 8.70 1.30
N PHE A 91 2.69 9.23 2.07
CA PHE A 91 2.29 10.63 2.03
C PHE A 91 2.21 11.18 3.45
N ASN A 92 2.97 12.24 3.74
CA ASN A 92 2.81 13.01 4.96
C ASN A 92 1.93 14.22 4.67
N LEU A 93 0.70 14.19 5.19
CA LEU A 93 -0.30 15.22 4.96
C LEU A 93 -0.28 16.34 6.02
N SER A 94 0.76 16.36 6.87
CA SER A 94 0.94 17.38 7.91
C SER A 94 2.01 18.40 7.54
N ASP A 95 2.04 19.49 8.29
CA ASP A 95 3.04 20.56 8.23
C ASP A 95 4.31 20.25 9.06
N ARG A 96 4.47 19.01 9.53
CA ARG A 96 5.61 18.57 10.36
C ARG A 96 6.26 17.32 9.80
N ALA A 97 7.57 17.19 9.97
CA ALA A 97 8.25 15.94 9.68
C ALA A 97 7.68 14.80 10.54
N ALA A 98 7.56 13.61 9.95
CA ALA A 98 7.00 12.43 10.59
C ALA A 98 7.99 11.28 10.54
N ARG A 99 8.18 10.61 11.69
CA ARG A 99 8.84 9.31 11.81
C ARG A 99 7.83 8.32 12.37
N THR A 100 7.41 7.36 11.57
CA THR A 100 6.30 6.48 11.95
C THR A 100 6.48 5.07 11.39
N PRO A 101 6.11 4.03 12.15
CA PRO A 101 6.05 2.69 11.62
C PRO A 101 4.88 2.54 10.63
N VAL A 102 5.10 1.81 9.55
CA VAL A 102 4.09 1.41 8.58
C VAL A 102 4.02 -0.11 8.55
N THR A 103 2.85 -0.66 8.87
CA THR A 103 2.59 -2.10 8.76
C THR A 103 2.27 -2.42 7.31
N LEU A 104 3.05 -3.32 6.72
CA LEU A 104 2.86 -3.82 5.36
C LEU A 104 2.49 -5.29 5.44
N VAL A 105 1.28 -5.65 5.02
CA VAL A 105 0.88 -7.05 4.93
C VAL A 105 1.40 -7.60 3.61
N GLN A 106 2.10 -8.73 3.67
CA GLN A 106 2.58 -9.43 2.49
C GLN A 106 2.23 -10.91 2.62
N GLU A 107 1.36 -11.36 1.73
CA GLU A 107 0.90 -12.75 1.70
C GLU A 107 2.03 -13.70 1.30
N GLY A 108 1.90 -14.97 1.72
CA GLY A 108 2.90 -15.99 1.44
C GLY A 108 4.18 -15.84 2.27
N ARG A 109 5.29 -16.39 1.76
CA ARG A 109 6.55 -16.55 2.50
C ARG A 109 7.69 -15.63 2.03
N ARG A 110 7.56 -15.06 0.84
CA ARG A 110 8.54 -14.11 0.29
C ARG A 110 8.31 -12.75 0.93
N ARG A 111 9.36 -11.97 1.10
CA ARG A 111 9.25 -10.60 1.60
C ARG A 111 9.91 -9.64 0.62
N GLU A 112 9.12 -8.78 0.01
CA GLU A 112 9.61 -7.65 -0.78
C GLU A 112 10.03 -6.54 0.17
N VAL A 113 11.30 -6.15 0.11
CA VAL A 113 11.89 -5.18 1.02
C VAL A 113 12.27 -3.91 0.29
N TYR A 114 12.02 -2.78 0.94
CA TYR A 114 12.14 -1.43 0.39
C TYR A 114 13.37 -0.74 0.96
N GLU A 115 13.83 0.30 0.29
CA GLU A 115 14.91 1.15 0.78
C GLU A 115 14.62 1.71 2.18
N GLY A 116 15.57 1.58 3.10
CA GLY A 116 15.44 1.96 4.51
C GLY A 116 15.34 0.78 5.47
N GLU A 117 14.79 1.04 6.66
CA GLU A 117 14.75 0.10 7.78
C GLU A 117 13.39 -0.58 7.89
N GLN A 118 13.41 -1.89 8.11
CA GLN A 118 12.20 -2.68 8.28
C GLN A 118 12.44 -3.95 9.09
N VAL A 119 11.37 -4.47 9.69
CA VAL A 119 11.40 -5.69 10.50
C VAL A 119 10.38 -6.68 9.95
N VAL A 120 10.81 -7.92 9.76
CA VAL A 120 9.92 -9.02 9.39
C VAL A 120 8.96 -9.30 10.54
N THR A 121 7.67 -9.30 10.23
CA THR A 121 6.60 -9.70 11.14
C THR A 121 6.02 -11.04 10.69
N ARG A 122 5.07 -11.57 11.46
CA ARG A 122 4.36 -12.81 11.11
C ARG A 122 3.68 -12.70 9.72
N ASP A 123 3.04 -11.56 9.47
CA ASP A 123 2.13 -11.37 8.34
C ASP A 123 2.72 -10.45 7.24
N GLY A 124 3.96 -10.03 7.38
CA GLY A 124 4.63 -9.18 6.39
C GLY A 124 5.84 -8.44 6.98
N LEU A 125 5.77 -7.11 6.96
CA LEU A 125 6.82 -6.21 7.40
C LEU A 125 6.28 -5.07 8.27
N ARG A 126 7.15 -4.53 9.11
CA ARG A 126 7.00 -3.20 9.70
C ARG A 126 8.12 -2.32 9.16
N TYR A 127 7.77 -1.35 8.31
CA TYR A 127 8.69 -0.40 7.69
C TYR A 127 8.79 0.88 8.53
N GLU A 128 9.98 1.43 8.73
CA GLU A 128 10.16 2.67 9.49
C GLU A 128 10.20 3.87 8.54
N ALA A 129 9.04 4.51 8.32
CA ALA A 129 8.93 5.65 7.43
C ALA A 129 9.50 6.92 8.07
N ARG A 130 10.21 7.70 7.25
CA ARG A 130 10.73 9.02 7.58
C ARG A 130 10.34 9.95 6.43
N LEU A 131 9.53 10.95 6.72
CA LEU A 131 8.96 11.85 5.73
C LEU A 131 9.09 13.29 6.23
N GLU A 132 9.52 14.19 5.35
CA GLU A 132 9.47 15.62 5.63
C GLU A 132 8.03 16.13 5.69
N ALA A 133 7.84 17.35 6.21
CA ALA A 133 6.55 18.03 6.18
C ALA A 133 6.00 18.12 4.74
N ALA A 134 4.70 17.88 4.58
CA ALA A 134 3.99 17.99 3.30
C ALA A 134 4.67 17.27 2.13
N SER A 135 5.26 16.10 2.38
CA SER A 135 6.04 15.35 1.39
C SER A 135 5.43 14.00 1.02
N ALA A 136 5.88 13.47 -0.11
CA ALA A 136 5.54 12.13 -0.56
C ALA A 136 6.81 11.36 -0.95
N LEU A 137 6.77 10.05 -0.79
CA LEU A 137 7.86 9.15 -1.14
C LEU A 137 7.30 7.92 -1.86
N LEU A 138 7.92 7.55 -2.97
CA LEU A 138 7.61 6.35 -3.74
C LEU A 138 8.82 5.42 -3.72
N LEU A 139 8.62 4.20 -3.24
CA LEU A 139 9.67 3.20 -3.07
C LEU A 139 9.34 1.95 -3.88
N PRO A 140 10.16 1.62 -4.89
CA PRO A 140 10.12 0.28 -5.47
C PRO A 140 10.66 -0.74 -4.47
N PRO A 141 10.25 -2.01 -4.55
CA PRO A 141 10.95 -3.07 -3.84
C PRO A 141 12.39 -3.15 -4.38
N ARG A 142 13.37 -3.36 -3.51
CA ARG A 142 14.79 -3.46 -3.87
C ARG A 142 15.29 -4.89 -3.87
N PHE A 143 14.82 -5.68 -2.90
CA PHE A 143 15.16 -7.09 -2.78
C PHE A 143 13.93 -7.92 -2.44
N THR A 144 14.01 -9.21 -2.73
CA THR A 144 13.09 -10.22 -2.23
C THR A 144 13.83 -11.18 -1.32
N LEU A 145 13.34 -11.31 -0.08
CA LEU A 145 13.85 -12.30 0.87
C LEU A 145 13.03 -13.58 0.76
N VAL A 146 13.72 -14.68 0.47
CA VAL A 146 13.11 -16.00 0.31
C VAL A 146 13.66 -16.95 1.37
N PRO A 147 12.83 -17.53 2.25
CA PRO A 147 13.31 -18.47 3.26
C PRO A 147 13.76 -19.78 2.60
N LEU A 148 14.93 -20.28 3.00
CA LEU A 148 15.48 -21.55 2.49
C LEU A 148 15.10 -22.76 3.35
N SER A 149 14.51 -22.55 4.52
CA SER A 149 14.13 -23.61 5.46
C SER A 149 12.78 -24.28 5.12
N GLY A 150 12.07 -23.80 4.11
CA GLY A 150 10.68 -24.18 3.84
C GLY A 150 9.67 -23.69 4.88
N ARG A 151 10.10 -22.91 5.88
CA ARG A 151 9.25 -22.20 6.85
C ARG A 151 9.23 -20.71 6.53
N SER A 152 8.37 -19.92 7.20
CA SER A 152 8.43 -18.45 7.10
C SER A 152 9.74 -17.90 7.68
N LEU A 153 10.15 -16.72 7.21
CA LEU A 153 11.23 -15.96 7.86
C LEU A 153 10.84 -15.67 9.33
N PRO A 154 11.81 -15.69 10.27
CA PRO A 154 11.51 -15.48 11.68
C PRO A 154 11.04 -14.04 11.93
N ASN A 155 10.03 -13.89 12.79
CA ASN A 155 9.62 -12.59 13.30
C ASN A 155 10.81 -11.94 14.05
N GLY A 156 11.03 -10.65 13.81
CA GLY A 156 12.13 -9.89 14.40
C GLY A 156 13.42 -9.90 13.57
N LEU A 157 13.46 -10.57 12.42
CA LEU A 157 14.53 -10.37 11.44
C LEU A 157 14.50 -8.92 10.97
N ARG A 158 15.57 -8.18 11.23
CA ARG A 158 15.74 -6.78 10.82
C ARG A 158 16.43 -6.74 9.47
N VAL A 159 15.93 -5.87 8.60
CA VAL A 159 16.39 -5.67 7.25
C VAL A 159 16.62 -4.17 7.07
N GLU A 160 17.85 -3.78 6.77
CA GLU A 160 18.21 -2.43 6.38
C GLU A 160 18.68 -2.49 4.92
N VAL A 161 17.89 -1.90 4.03
CA VAL A 161 18.27 -1.73 2.62
C VAL A 161 18.94 -0.36 2.51
N VAL A 162 20.26 -0.37 2.33
CA VAL A 162 21.07 0.86 2.31
C VAL A 162 21.01 1.52 0.94
N ASP A 163 21.04 0.71 -0.12
CA ASP A 163 20.98 1.14 -1.51
C ASP A 163 20.50 -0.02 -2.40
N ALA A 164 20.57 0.16 -3.72
CA ALA A 164 20.10 -0.83 -4.70
C ALA A 164 20.91 -2.14 -4.74
N ALA A 165 22.09 -2.20 -4.13
CA ALA A 165 22.98 -3.36 -4.12
C ALA A 165 23.30 -3.88 -2.70
N THR A 166 23.01 -3.08 -1.67
CA THR A 166 23.42 -3.35 -0.30
C THR A 166 22.23 -3.56 0.62
N VAL A 167 22.14 -4.76 1.20
CA VAL A 167 21.20 -5.10 2.27
C VAL A 167 21.93 -5.66 3.48
N ARG A 168 21.54 -5.22 4.66
CA ARG A 168 22.02 -5.73 5.95
C ARG A 168 20.91 -6.47 6.65
N LEU A 169 21.22 -7.67 7.11
CA LEU A 169 20.30 -8.55 7.82
C LEU A 169 20.84 -8.80 9.23
N THR A 170 20.03 -8.53 10.24
CA THR A 170 20.39 -8.78 11.65
C THR A 170 19.22 -9.37 12.43
N GLY A 171 19.50 -10.02 13.56
CA GLY A 171 18.48 -10.61 14.42
C GLY A 171 18.53 -12.15 14.43
N PRO A 172 17.37 -12.83 14.46
CA PRO A 172 17.31 -14.28 14.65
C PRO A 172 18.05 -15.08 13.56
N VAL A 173 18.62 -16.22 13.97
CA VAL A 173 19.29 -17.15 13.06
C VAL A 173 18.30 -17.70 12.04
N CYS A 174 18.61 -17.54 10.75
CA CYS A 174 17.86 -18.14 9.66
C CYS A 174 18.73 -18.35 8.41
N ARG A 175 18.21 -19.14 7.47
CA ARG A 175 18.77 -19.25 6.11
C ARG A 175 17.83 -18.57 5.14
N VAL A 176 18.36 -17.59 4.41
CA VAL A 176 17.60 -16.74 3.49
C VAL A 176 18.38 -16.62 2.19
N ARG A 177 17.64 -16.67 1.07
CA ARG A 177 18.14 -16.21 -0.22
C ARG A 177 17.67 -14.78 -0.42
N VAL A 178 18.59 -13.93 -0.83
CA VAL A 178 18.32 -12.55 -1.23
C VAL A 178 18.33 -12.52 -2.74
N GLU A 179 17.24 -12.05 -3.34
CA GLU A 179 17.13 -11.83 -4.78
C GLU A 179 17.05 -10.32 -5.01
N ALA A 180 17.95 -9.79 -5.85
CA ALA A 180 17.86 -8.40 -6.29
C ALA A 180 16.78 -8.26 -7.37
N GLN A 181 16.26 -7.05 -7.54
CA GLN A 181 15.43 -6.73 -8.69
C GLN A 181 16.35 -6.50 -9.91
N GLY A 182 16.56 -7.54 -10.72
CA GLY A 182 17.43 -7.50 -11.90
C GLY A 182 17.67 -8.86 -12.52
#